data_AF-A0A7D5SDJ3-F1
#
_entry.id   AF-A0A7D5SDJ3-F1
#
_cell.length_a   1.000
_cell.length_b   1.000
_cell.length_c   1.000
_cell.angle_alpha   90.00
_cell.angle_beta   90.00
_cell.angle_gamma   90.00
#
_symmetry.space_group_name_H-M   'P 1'
#
loop_
_entity.id
_entity.type
_entity.pdbx_description
1 polymer ?
#
loop_
_entity_poly.entity_id
_entity_poly.type
_entity_poly.pdbx_seq_one_letter_code
_entity_poly.pdbx_strand_id
1 'polypeptide(L)'
;MRLTALLSMLLAVVACAPALTFNLGTRDEIIDTLQSGSIRLECTLPCAWTWGNERARLRTLDASGNWESLAIEVAQIGYQKDLAYYYLGRAAEGLGHRDAARRYYYESYALATGSQSGPKCRSVADDCNGVDLLAILPMKLNPPGAANSSALKPGVPTTVVTTTKNENMAISKYISRKASATGSTEYEEARTVVTGARDDEGAFGLAVTYTLERGNSSDFYLAAFVSRKGKLELLGDAQVGNRCSRFVTLRKIEGSTISLDFEEHSQQDACCCPSRKGTTQFILSGNGEKKALREVRKTYFK
;
A
#
# COMPACT_ATOMS: atom_id res chain seq x y z
N MET A 1 23.42 -33.48 -71.56
CA MET A 1 24.25 -33.34 -70.35
C MET A 1 24.42 -31.86 -70.06
N ARG A 2 24.21 -31.48 -68.79
CA ARG A 2 24.44 -30.17 -68.15
C ARG A 2 23.31 -29.14 -68.23
N LEU A 3 22.40 -29.32 -67.28
CA LEU A 3 21.46 -28.38 -66.70
C LEU A 3 21.95 -28.14 -65.26
N THR A 4 22.23 -26.89 -64.86
CA THR A 4 22.23 -26.37 -63.46
C THR A 4 22.66 -24.90 -63.53
N ALA A 5 21.72 -23.96 -63.56
CA ALA A 5 20.95 -23.43 -62.43
C ALA A 5 21.74 -22.36 -61.64
N LEU A 6 21.36 -21.12 -61.94
CA LEU A 6 21.69 -19.85 -61.30
C LEU A 6 21.82 -19.97 -59.78
N LEU A 7 23.03 -19.71 -59.28
CA LEU A 7 23.33 -19.55 -57.86
C LEU A 7 22.78 -18.20 -57.40
N SER A 8 21.58 -18.25 -56.84
CA SER A 8 20.85 -17.10 -56.32
C SER A 8 21.64 -16.43 -55.20
N MET A 9 22.00 -15.18 -55.45
CA MET A 9 22.62 -14.23 -54.54
C MET A 9 21.65 -13.96 -53.38
N LEU A 10 21.75 -14.72 -52.29
CA LEU A 10 21.03 -14.45 -51.05
C LEU A 10 21.70 -13.24 -50.37
N LEU A 11 21.13 -12.06 -50.59
CA LEU A 11 21.37 -10.86 -49.80
C LEU A 11 21.08 -11.17 -48.33
N ALA A 12 22.12 -11.27 -47.51
CA ALA A 12 21.99 -11.17 -46.07
C ALA A 12 21.66 -9.71 -45.72
N VAL A 13 20.38 -9.36 -45.79
CA VAL A 13 19.88 -8.14 -45.17
C VAL A 13 19.97 -8.36 -43.67
N VAL A 14 21.09 -7.96 -43.07
CA VAL A 14 21.18 -7.70 -41.63
C VAL A 14 20.28 -6.50 -41.40
N ALA A 15 18.99 -6.77 -41.22
CA ALA A 15 18.05 -5.80 -40.70
C ALA A 15 18.48 -5.53 -39.27
N CYS A 16 19.20 -4.42 -39.06
CA CYS A 16 19.29 -3.78 -37.77
C CYS A 16 17.85 -3.36 -37.43
N ALA A 17 17.07 -4.26 -36.84
CA ALA A 17 15.76 -3.91 -36.35
C ALA A 17 15.98 -2.82 -35.30
N PRO A 18 15.38 -1.62 -35.45
CA PRO A 18 15.42 -0.66 -34.37
C PRO A 18 14.81 -1.34 -33.15
N ALA A 19 15.52 -1.33 -32.02
CA ALA A 19 14.91 -1.64 -30.74
C ALA A 19 13.62 -0.81 -30.69
N LEU A 20 12.47 -1.48 -30.61
CA LEU A 20 11.18 -0.82 -30.48
C LEU A 20 11.23 -0.03 -29.16
N THR A 21 11.66 1.23 -29.24
CA THR A 21 11.55 2.18 -28.16
C THR A 21 10.09 2.55 -28.08
N PHE A 22 9.35 1.84 -27.23
CA PHE A 22 8.06 2.32 -26.76
C PHE A 22 8.34 3.66 -26.06
N ASN A 23 7.96 4.73 -26.73
CA ASN A 23 8.31 6.10 -26.35
C ASN A 23 7.43 6.50 -25.17
N LEU A 24 7.72 5.95 -23.98
CA LEU A 24 7.11 6.39 -22.74
C LEU A 24 7.86 7.65 -22.30
N GLY A 25 7.53 8.76 -22.96
CA GLY A 25 7.77 10.12 -22.51
C GLY A 25 9.20 10.51 -22.09
N THR A 26 9.31 11.74 -21.61
CA THR A 26 10.50 12.17 -20.86
C THR A 26 10.51 11.56 -19.46
N ARG A 27 11.64 11.68 -18.74
CA ARG A 27 11.72 11.30 -17.32
C ARG A 27 10.55 11.85 -16.50
N ASP A 28 10.29 13.15 -16.64
CA ASP A 28 9.25 13.85 -15.86
C ASP A 28 7.86 13.32 -16.22
N GLU A 29 7.60 13.04 -17.49
CA GLU A 29 6.34 12.47 -17.96
C GLU A 29 6.10 11.05 -17.41
N ILE A 30 7.14 10.22 -17.36
CA ILE A 30 7.05 8.89 -16.76
C ILE A 30 6.70 9.02 -15.28
N ILE A 31 7.36 9.92 -14.55
CA ILE A 31 7.11 10.10 -13.13
C ILE A 31 5.70 10.63 -12.90
N ASP A 32 5.25 11.67 -13.60
CA ASP A 32 3.87 12.18 -13.48
C ASP A 32 2.83 11.08 -13.78
N THR A 33 3.09 10.25 -14.79
CA THR A 33 2.22 9.12 -15.15
C THR A 33 2.25 8.02 -14.08
N LEU A 34 3.41 7.78 -13.45
CA LEU A 34 3.56 6.90 -12.30
C LEU A 34 2.70 7.39 -11.14
N GLN A 35 2.78 8.68 -10.78
CA GLN A 35 2.03 9.27 -9.66
C GLN A 35 0.52 9.12 -9.82
N SER A 36 0.03 9.21 -11.05
CA SER A 36 -1.40 9.03 -11.35
C SER A 36 -1.85 7.56 -11.41
N GLY A 37 -0.92 6.60 -11.40
CA GLY A 37 -1.24 5.17 -11.54
C GLY A 37 -1.68 4.78 -12.97
N SER A 38 -1.25 5.56 -13.96
CA SER A 38 -1.76 5.46 -15.34
C SER A 38 -0.78 4.81 -16.32
N ILE A 39 0.39 4.37 -15.86
CA ILE A 39 1.33 3.64 -16.73
C ILE A 39 0.65 2.35 -17.20
N ARG A 40 0.69 2.11 -18.51
CA ARG A 40 0.21 0.89 -19.14
C ARG A 40 1.39 0.25 -19.88
N LEU A 41 1.68 -0.99 -19.51
CA LEU A 41 2.72 -1.79 -20.13
C LEU A 41 2.03 -2.61 -21.21
N GLU A 42 2.23 -2.26 -22.47
CA GLU A 42 1.55 -2.87 -23.62
C GLU A 42 2.46 -3.78 -24.44
N CYS A 43 3.78 -3.72 -24.19
CA CYS A 43 4.71 -4.53 -24.94
C CYS A 43 4.65 -5.98 -24.48
N THR A 44 4.47 -6.90 -25.41
CA THR A 44 4.43 -8.34 -25.12
C THR A 44 5.76 -8.99 -25.49
N LEU A 45 5.78 -9.97 -26.41
CA LEU A 45 6.96 -10.74 -26.78
C LEU A 45 8.19 -9.91 -27.17
N PRO A 46 8.09 -8.74 -27.87
CA PRO A 46 9.26 -7.97 -28.27
C PRO A 46 10.11 -7.47 -27.09
N CYS A 47 9.50 -7.20 -25.92
CA CYS A 47 10.21 -6.67 -24.75
C CYS A 47 10.68 -7.76 -23.79
N ALA A 48 10.35 -9.03 -24.06
CA ALA A 48 10.78 -10.16 -23.23
C ALA A 48 12.31 -10.29 -23.14
N TRP A 49 13.01 -9.99 -24.24
CA TRP A 49 14.48 -10.02 -24.28
C TRP A 49 15.10 -8.93 -23.41
N THR A 50 14.72 -7.66 -23.63
CA THR A 50 15.19 -6.53 -22.83
C THR A 50 14.87 -6.72 -21.36
N TRP A 51 13.66 -7.19 -21.04
CA TRP A 51 13.27 -7.56 -19.68
C TRP A 51 14.18 -8.64 -19.09
N GLY A 52 14.54 -9.67 -19.85
CA GLY A 52 15.47 -10.71 -19.43
C GLY A 52 16.84 -10.16 -19.05
N ASN A 53 17.39 -9.25 -19.84
CA ASN A 53 18.72 -8.66 -19.63
C ASN A 53 18.76 -7.65 -18.48
N GLU A 54 17.73 -6.82 -18.34
CA GLU A 54 17.68 -5.78 -17.30
C GLU A 54 17.15 -6.31 -15.96
N ARG A 55 16.66 -7.54 -15.91
CA ARG A 55 15.99 -8.11 -14.72
C ARG A 55 16.81 -7.99 -13.43
N ALA A 56 18.11 -8.27 -13.52
CA ALA A 56 19.02 -8.19 -12.38
C ALA A 56 19.21 -6.75 -11.90
N ARG A 57 19.29 -5.80 -12.84
CA ARG A 57 19.40 -4.36 -12.54
C ARG A 57 18.13 -3.84 -11.87
N LEU A 58 16.95 -4.21 -12.37
CA LEU A 58 15.67 -3.85 -11.76
C LEU A 58 15.56 -4.36 -10.31
N ARG A 59 16.06 -5.58 -10.04
CA ARG A 59 16.15 -6.12 -8.68
C ARG A 59 17.05 -5.26 -7.78
N THR A 60 18.20 -4.85 -8.29
CA THR A 60 19.13 -3.99 -7.54
C THR A 60 18.51 -2.62 -7.24
N LEU A 61 17.77 -2.02 -8.17
CA LEU A 61 17.08 -0.76 -7.95
C LEU A 61 15.97 -0.88 -6.88
N ASP A 62 15.18 -1.95 -6.91
CA ASP A 62 14.18 -2.24 -5.86
C ASP A 62 14.83 -2.47 -4.49
N ALA A 63 15.91 -3.25 -4.43
CA ALA A 63 16.61 -3.54 -3.17
C ALA A 63 17.32 -2.31 -2.57
N SER A 64 17.77 -1.38 -3.41
CA SER A 64 18.45 -0.14 -2.99
C SER A 64 17.50 1.03 -2.72
N GLY A 65 16.21 0.86 -2.98
CA GLY A 65 15.21 1.91 -2.82
C GLY A 65 15.33 3.07 -3.82
N ASN A 66 15.95 2.82 -4.97
CA ASN A 66 16.04 3.82 -6.04
C ASN A 66 14.75 3.81 -6.88
N TRP A 67 13.68 4.27 -6.25
CA TRP A 67 12.30 4.15 -6.75
C TRP A 67 12.07 4.87 -8.07
N GLU A 68 12.66 6.05 -8.25
CA GLU A 68 12.51 6.85 -9.47
C GLU A 68 13.15 6.14 -10.66
N SER A 69 14.40 5.66 -10.51
CA SER A 69 15.09 4.92 -11.57
C SER A 69 14.42 3.57 -11.85
N LEU A 70 13.89 2.90 -10.82
CA LEU A 70 13.11 1.68 -10.98
C LEU A 70 11.87 1.91 -11.85
N ALA A 71 11.10 2.97 -11.56
CA ALA A 71 9.92 3.31 -12.35
C ALA A 71 10.26 3.62 -13.81
N ILE A 72 11.30 4.44 -14.02
CA ILE A 72 11.75 4.85 -15.37
C ILE A 72 12.14 3.63 -16.19
N GLU A 73 12.98 2.74 -15.64
CA GLU A 73 13.46 1.57 -16.38
C GLU A 73 12.34 0.57 -16.67
N VAL A 74 11.45 0.32 -15.72
CA VAL A 74 10.30 -0.57 -15.93
C VAL A 74 9.35 0.00 -16.99
N ALA A 75 9.05 1.30 -16.91
CA ALA A 75 8.24 1.99 -17.89
C ALA A 75 8.89 1.89 -19.28
N GLN A 76 10.15 2.31 -19.44
CA GLN A 76 10.85 2.28 -20.74
C GLN A 76 10.91 0.89 -21.37
N ILE A 77 11.03 -0.18 -20.57
CA ILE A 77 10.97 -1.56 -21.10
C ILE A 77 9.55 -1.89 -21.56
N GLY A 78 8.51 -1.37 -20.90
CA GLY A 78 7.12 -1.46 -21.37
C GLY A 78 6.52 -2.87 -21.31
N TYR A 79 7.22 -3.84 -20.72
CA TYR A 79 6.85 -5.25 -20.81
C TYR A 79 5.65 -5.59 -19.93
N GLN A 80 4.56 -6.03 -20.55
CA GLN A 80 3.32 -6.44 -19.93
C GLN A 80 3.48 -7.77 -19.17
N LYS A 81 4.11 -7.68 -18.01
CA LYS A 81 4.39 -8.79 -17.10
C LYS A 81 3.97 -8.43 -15.68
N ASP A 82 3.47 -9.42 -14.95
CA ASP A 82 3.09 -9.28 -13.54
C ASP A 82 4.22 -8.69 -12.67
N LEU A 83 5.45 -9.16 -12.82
CA LEU A 83 6.62 -8.62 -12.10
C LEU A 83 6.94 -7.16 -12.46
N ALA A 84 6.67 -6.75 -13.71
CA ALA A 84 6.85 -5.36 -14.13
C ALA A 84 5.86 -4.44 -13.42
N TYR A 85 4.59 -4.81 -13.40
CA TYR A 85 3.58 -4.10 -12.62
C TYR A 85 3.86 -4.12 -11.12
N TYR A 86 4.43 -5.20 -10.58
CA TYR A 86 4.89 -5.23 -9.19
C TYR A 86 5.95 -4.16 -8.92
N TYR A 87 6.95 -4.02 -9.80
CA TYR A 87 7.99 -2.99 -9.63
C TYR A 87 7.47 -1.56 -9.81
N LEU A 88 6.50 -1.31 -10.69
CA LEU A 88 5.80 -0.02 -10.73
C LEU A 88 5.07 0.26 -9.41
N GLY A 89 4.43 -0.76 -8.84
CA GLY A 89 3.80 -0.67 -7.52
C GLY A 89 4.79 -0.32 -6.42
N ARG A 90 5.94 -0.99 -6.39
CA ARG A 90 7.04 -0.75 -5.45
C ARG A 90 7.62 0.65 -5.57
N ALA A 91 7.88 1.10 -6.79
CA ALA A 91 8.38 2.44 -7.04
C ALA A 91 7.37 3.52 -6.61
N ALA A 92 6.10 3.38 -6.99
CA ALA A 92 5.05 4.29 -6.57
C ALA A 92 4.88 4.30 -5.04
N GLU A 93 4.95 3.13 -4.39
CA GLU A 93 4.88 3.01 -2.93
C GLU A 93 6.06 3.71 -2.24
N GLY A 94 7.28 3.47 -2.71
CA GLY A 94 8.50 4.07 -2.18
C GLY A 94 8.58 5.59 -2.35
N LEU A 95 7.92 6.13 -3.38
CA LEU A 95 7.77 7.57 -3.61
C LEU A 95 6.57 8.19 -2.86
N GLY A 96 5.76 7.38 -2.17
CA GLY A 96 4.61 7.83 -1.39
C GLY A 96 3.28 7.91 -2.14
N HIS A 97 3.22 7.49 -3.41
CA HIS A 97 2.02 7.48 -4.25
C HIS A 97 1.20 6.19 -4.00
N ARG A 98 0.61 6.08 -2.81
CA ARG A 98 -0.05 4.84 -2.33
C ARG A 98 -1.21 4.36 -3.20
N ASP A 99 -2.03 5.26 -3.72
CA ASP A 99 -3.16 4.90 -4.58
C ASP A 99 -2.70 4.37 -5.93
N ALA A 100 -1.65 4.98 -6.51
CA ALA A 100 -1.01 4.49 -7.72
C ALA A 100 -0.36 3.13 -7.50
N ALA A 101 0.36 2.95 -6.39
CA ALA A 101 0.97 1.68 -6.01
C ALA A 101 -0.06 0.55 -5.96
N ARG A 102 -1.22 0.80 -5.33
CA ARG A 102 -2.32 -0.17 -5.24
C ARG A 102 -2.84 -0.56 -6.63
N ARG A 103 -3.01 0.39 -7.55
CA ARG A 103 -3.44 0.11 -8.93
C ARG A 103 -2.46 -0.82 -9.63
N TYR A 104 -1.16 -0.53 -9.55
CA TYR A 104 -0.13 -1.39 -10.14
C TYR A 104 -0.04 -2.77 -9.49
N TYR A 105 -0.18 -2.86 -8.17
CA TYR A 105 -0.27 -4.16 -7.49
C TYR A 105 -1.51 -4.95 -7.92
N TYR A 106 -2.63 -4.29 -8.22
CA TYR A 106 -3.83 -4.95 -8.70
C TYR A 106 -3.61 -5.53 -10.10
N GLU A 107 -3.03 -4.76 -11.01
CA GLU A 107 -2.66 -5.23 -12.36
C GLU A 107 -1.68 -6.41 -12.29
N SER A 108 -0.67 -6.32 -11.41
CA SER A 108 0.28 -7.41 -11.16
C SER A 108 -0.43 -8.68 -10.70
N TYR A 109 -1.36 -8.56 -9.75
CA TYR A 109 -2.13 -9.68 -9.22
C TYR A 109 -3.08 -10.28 -10.26
N ALA A 110 -3.74 -9.43 -11.05
CA ALA A 110 -4.62 -9.85 -12.14
C ALA A 110 -3.86 -10.63 -13.22
N LEU A 111 -2.64 -10.20 -13.58
CA LEU A 111 -1.79 -10.92 -14.52
C LEU A 111 -1.25 -12.24 -13.93
N ALA A 112 -0.89 -12.25 -12.64
CA ALA A 112 -0.40 -13.45 -11.97
C ALA A 112 -1.51 -14.52 -11.86
N THR A 113 -2.73 -14.13 -11.49
CA THR A 113 -3.85 -15.05 -11.19
C THR A 113 -4.83 -15.27 -12.34
N GLY A 114 -4.99 -14.33 -13.25
CA GLY A 114 -6.02 -14.33 -14.29
C GLY A 114 -5.78 -15.35 -15.41
N SER A 115 -6.82 -15.63 -16.21
CA SER A 115 -6.73 -16.56 -17.35
C SER A 115 -6.01 -15.98 -18.58
N GLN A 116 -5.57 -14.71 -18.53
CA GLN A 116 -4.89 -14.06 -19.63
C GLN A 116 -3.58 -14.79 -19.98
N SER A 117 -3.38 -15.01 -21.28
CA SER A 117 -2.15 -15.54 -21.83
C SER A 117 -1.06 -14.47 -21.73
N GLY A 118 -0.11 -14.68 -20.83
CA GLY A 118 1.01 -13.76 -20.60
C GLY A 118 2.14 -14.42 -19.81
N PRO A 119 3.34 -13.84 -19.83
CA PRO A 119 4.52 -14.38 -19.15
C PRO A 119 4.38 -14.17 -17.64
N LYS A 120 3.92 -15.19 -16.93
CA LYS A 120 3.66 -15.11 -15.48
C LYS A 120 4.90 -15.43 -14.65
N CYS A 121 4.97 -14.79 -13.50
CA CYS A 121 5.84 -15.12 -12.39
C CYS A 121 5.15 -16.13 -11.48
N ARG A 122 5.51 -17.42 -11.62
CA ARG A 122 4.83 -18.51 -10.89
C ARG A 122 5.66 -19.14 -9.76
N SER A 123 6.92 -18.78 -9.57
CA SER A 123 7.73 -19.34 -8.47
C SER A 123 8.97 -18.52 -8.12
N VAL A 124 9.53 -18.79 -6.93
CA VAL A 124 10.70 -18.12 -6.33
C VAL A 124 12.00 -18.41 -7.09
N ALA A 125 12.02 -19.39 -8.01
CA ALA A 125 13.22 -19.81 -8.74
C ALA A 125 13.33 -19.08 -10.10
N ASP A 126 14.42 -18.29 -10.23
CA ASP A 126 15.03 -17.59 -11.39
C ASP A 126 14.16 -16.71 -12.33
N ASP A 127 12.84 -16.92 -12.40
CA ASP A 127 11.97 -16.10 -13.26
C ASP A 127 11.34 -14.89 -12.59
N CYS A 128 11.47 -14.80 -11.25
CA CYS A 128 10.83 -13.80 -10.41
C CYS A 128 11.76 -13.00 -9.51
N ASN A 129 13.08 -13.06 -9.74
CA ASN A 129 14.06 -12.36 -8.90
C ASN A 129 13.97 -12.71 -7.41
N GLY A 130 13.46 -13.89 -7.07
CA GLY A 130 13.21 -14.32 -5.69
C GLY A 130 11.96 -13.72 -5.05
N VAL A 131 11.08 -13.06 -5.82
CA VAL A 131 9.82 -12.51 -5.34
C VAL A 131 8.69 -13.53 -5.51
N ASP A 132 8.03 -13.89 -4.41
CA ASP A 132 6.79 -14.64 -4.45
C ASP A 132 5.60 -13.66 -4.55
N LEU A 133 5.19 -13.38 -5.79
CA LEU A 133 4.09 -12.46 -6.07
C LEU A 133 2.77 -12.90 -5.43
N LEU A 134 2.49 -14.20 -5.41
CA LEU A 134 1.23 -14.72 -4.85
C LEU A 134 1.22 -14.70 -3.33
N ALA A 135 2.38 -14.74 -2.68
CA ALA A 135 2.48 -14.50 -1.24
C ALA A 135 2.39 -13.01 -0.88
N ILE A 136 3.06 -12.12 -1.63
CA ILE A 136 3.20 -10.70 -1.26
C ILE A 136 2.04 -9.80 -1.71
N LEU A 137 1.47 -10.05 -2.91
CA LEU A 137 0.43 -9.18 -3.47
C LEU A 137 -0.87 -9.18 -2.66
N PRO A 138 -1.36 -10.32 -2.12
CA PRO A 138 -2.50 -10.28 -1.22
C PRO A 138 -2.26 -9.42 0.02
N MET A 139 -1.04 -9.38 0.55
CA MET A 139 -0.70 -8.50 1.68
C MET A 139 -0.62 -7.02 1.26
N LYS A 140 -0.17 -6.73 0.04
CA LYS A 140 -0.12 -5.35 -0.50
C LYS A 140 -1.50 -4.81 -0.91
N LEU A 141 -2.38 -5.69 -1.39
CA LEU A 141 -3.74 -5.35 -1.83
C LEU A 141 -4.76 -5.38 -0.70
N ASN A 142 -4.60 -6.35 0.20
CA ASN A 142 -5.39 -6.52 1.39
C ASN A 142 -4.47 -6.49 2.62
N PRO A 143 -3.76 -5.37 2.88
CA PRO A 143 -3.01 -5.25 4.12
C PRO A 143 -3.99 -5.50 5.28
N PRO A 144 -3.60 -6.21 6.35
CA PRO A 144 -4.48 -6.47 7.49
C PRO A 144 -5.10 -5.14 7.96
N GLY A 145 -6.39 -4.94 7.64
CA GLY A 145 -7.10 -3.65 7.73
C GLY A 145 -7.82 -3.16 6.44
N ALA A 146 -7.54 -3.73 5.26
CA ALA A 146 -8.11 -3.31 3.97
C ALA A 146 -9.31 -4.15 3.47
N ALA A 147 -9.58 -5.31 4.09
CA ALA A 147 -10.64 -6.25 3.68
C ALA A 147 -12.07 -5.69 3.77
N ASN A 148 -12.27 -4.48 4.29
CA ASN A 148 -13.56 -3.76 4.27
C ASN A 148 -13.61 -2.60 3.26
N SER A 149 -12.70 -2.55 2.28
CA SER A 149 -12.83 -1.63 1.13
C SER A 149 -13.70 -2.20 0.00
N SER A 150 -14.01 -3.50 0.02
CA SER A 150 -14.84 -4.17 -1.01
C SER A 150 -16.33 -4.13 -0.68
N ALA A 151 -16.81 -2.94 -0.30
CA ALA A 151 -18.21 -2.53 -0.38
C ALA A 151 -18.30 -1.01 -0.61
N LEU A 152 -17.35 -0.44 -1.35
CA LEU A 152 -17.50 0.90 -1.92
C LEU A 152 -18.50 0.80 -3.07
N LYS A 153 -19.78 1.02 -2.74
CA LYS A 153 -20.74 1.54 -3.72
C LYS A 153 -20.08 2.75 -4.41
N PRO A 154 -20.13 2.84 -5.76
CA PRO A 154 -19.62 4.01 -6.45
C PRO A 154 -20.45 5.22 -6.00
N GLY A 155 -19.82 6.17 -5.29
CA GLY A 155 -20.49 7.42 -4.91
C GLY A 155 -20.12 8.06 -3.57
N VAL A 156 -19.28 7.46 -2.71
CA VAL A 156 -18.80 8.17 -1.50
C VAL A 156 -17.38 8.70 -1.75
N PRO A 157 -17.13 10.02 -1.63
CA PRO A 157 -15.77 10.56 -1.71
C PRO A 157 -14.94 9.97 -0.58
N THR A 158 -14.01 9.08 -0.90
CA THR A 158 -12.92 8.70 0.01
C THR A 158 -11.99 9.90 0.09
N THR A 159 -12.25 10.80 1.03
CA THR A 159 -11.33 11.90 1.32
C THR A 159 -10.05 11.28 1.87
N VAL A 160 -9.03 11.15 1.03
CA VAL A 160 -7.66 10.85 1.47
C VAL A 160 -7.24 12.05 2.32
N VAL A 161 -7.40 11.91 3.63
CA VAL A 161 -7.08 12.98 4.58
C VAL A 161 -5.57 13.20 4.55
N THR A 162 -5.15 14.29 3.90
CA THR A 162 -3.75 14.70 3.86
C THR A 162 -3.46 15.50 5.13
N THR A 163 -2.74 14.90 6.07
CA THR A 163 -2.17 15.60 7.22
C THR A 163 -1.02 16.51 6.77
N THR A 164 -0.86 17.65 7.45
CA THR A 164 0.29 18.51 7.19
C THR A 164 1.59 17.85 7.66
N LYS A 165 2.73 18.26 7.09
CA LYS A 165 4.07 17.80 7.52
C LYS A 165 4.29 17.96 9.03
N ASN A 166 3.80 19.05 9.60
CA ASN A 166 3.93 19.35 11.03
C ASN A 166 3.07 18.43 11.90
N GLU A 167 1.84 18.13 11.46
CA GLU A 167 0.96 17.17 12.15
C GLU A 167 1.55 15.77 12.10
N ASN A 168 2.07 15.33 10.95
CA ASN A 168 2.76 14.04 10.82
C ASN A 168 3.97 13.93 11.75
N MET A 169 4.78 14.98 11.83
CA MET A 169 5.92 15.01 12.75
C MET A 169 5.48 14.91 14.22
N ALA A 170 4.39 15.59 14.60
CA ALA A 170 3.85 15.53 15.96
C ALA A 170 3.31 14.14 16.30
N ILE A 171 2.59 13.50 15.37
CA ILE A 171 2.07 12.13 15.49
C ILE A 171 3.23 11.15 15.64
N SER A 172 4.19 11.15 14.72
CA SER A 172 5.35 10.25 14.77
C SER A 172 6.17 10.45 16.05
N LYS A 173 6.34 11.69 16.52
CA LYS A 173 7.02 11.98 17.79
C LYS A 173 6.25 11.45 19.01
N TYR A 174 4.93 11.49 18.98
CA TYR A 174 4.12 10.89 20.05
C TYR A 174 4.26 9.36 20.06
N ILE A 175 4.08 8.73 18.89
CA ILE A 175 4.11 7.27 18.78
C ILE A 175 5.50 6.72 19.10
N SER A 176 6.57 7.38 18.66
CA SER A 176 7.94 6.96 19.00
C SER A 176 8.20 6.98 20.51
N ARG A 177 7.73 8.01 21.24
CA ARG A 177 7.82 8.05 22.71
C ARG A 177 7.02 6.92 23.35
N LYS A 178 5.82 6.64 22.85
CA LYS A 178 4.99 5.52 23.36
C LYS A 178 5.71 4.19 23.14
N ALA A 179 6.23 3.97 21.93
CA ALA A 179 6.98 2.79 21.55
C ALA A 179 8.23 2.59 22.43
N SER A 180 9.01 3.65 22.66
CA SER A 180 10.16 3.60 23.58
C SER A 180 9.74 3.28 25.02
N ALA A 181 8.67 3.90 25.52
CA ALA A 181 8.17 3.66 26.88
C ALA A 181 7.66 2.21 27.08
N THR A 182 7.23 1.55 26.02
CA THR A 182 6.77 0.15 26.05
C THR A 182 7.83 -0.84 25.56
N GLY A 183 9.04 -0.41 25.19
CA GLY A 183 10.03 -1.30 24.59
C GLY A 183 9.50 -1.99 23.32
N SER A 184 8.78 -1.24 22.49
CA SER A 184 8.14 -1.69 21.26
C SER A 184 8.65 -0.89 20.06
N THR A 185 8.39 -1.38 18.85
CA THR A 185 8.59 -0.64 17.60
C THR A 185 7.25 -0.39 16.92
N GLU A 186 7.09 0.75 16.27
CA GLU A 186 5.86 1.01 15.53
C GLU A 186 5.86 0.27 14.18
N TYR A 187 4.73 -0.32 13.81
CA TYR A 187 4.47 -0.73 12.43
C TYR A 187 3.79 0.42 11.66
N GLU A 188 4.61 1.34 11.15
CA GLU A 188 4.15 2.63 10.58
C GLU A 188 3.21 2.47 9.38
N GLU A 189 3.35 1.39 8.60
CA GLU A 189 2.49 1.12 7.44
C GLU A 189 1.02 0.86 7.81
N ALA A 190 0.76 0.33 9.01
CA ALA A 190 -0.59 0.08 9.52
C ALA A 190 -1.24 1.34 10.15
N ARG A 191 -0.51 2.46 10.20
CA ARG A 191 -1.03 3.70 10.76
C ARG A 191 -2.14 4.25 9.87
N THR A 192 -3.30 4.52 10.47
CA THR A 192 -4.39 5.22 9.79
C THR A 192 -4.69 6.53 10.49
N VAL A 193 -5.04 7.55 9.71
CA VAL A 193 -5.32 8.89 10.22
C VAL A 193 -6.63 9.38 9.62
N VAL A 194 -7.47 9.96 10.46
CA VAL A 194 -8.71 10.61 10.07
C VAL A 194 -8.76 11.99 10.71
N THR A 195 -9.18 12.99 9.95
CA THR A 195 -9.48 14.34 10.47
C THR A 195 -10.96 14.52 10.69
N GLY A 196 -11.30 15.27 11.74
CA GLY A 196 -12.66 15.72 12.03
C GLY A 196 -12.81 17.21 11.70
N ALA A 197 -14.02 17.73 11.89
CA ALA A 197 -14.23 19.18 11.89
C ALA A 197 -13.36 19.81 12.99
N ARG A 198 -12.60 20.85 12.64
CA ARG A 198 -11.91 21.69 13.61
C ARG A 198 -12.94 22.63 14.22
N ASP A 199 -13.31 22.41 15.47
CA ASP A 199 -13.96 23.44 16.27
C ASP A 199 -13.24 23.65 17.60
N ASP A 200 -13.36 24.86 18.13
CA ASP A 200 -12.75 25.29 19.38
C ASP A 200 -13.50 24.72 20.61
N GLU A 201 -14.53 23.91 20.39
CA GLU A 201 -15.45 23.36 21.41
C GLU A 201 -15.03 21.96 21.92
N GLY A 202 -13.90 21.44 21.43
CA GLY A 202 -13.33 20.18 21.91
C GLY A 202 -13.69 18.96 21.06
N ALA A 203 -14.17 19.15 19.84
CA ALA A 203 -14.20 18.09 18.84
C ALA A 203 -12.78 17.60 18.52
N PHE A 204 -12.67 16.33 18.13
CA PHE A 204 -11.39 15.78 17.73
C PHE A 204 -11.00 16.37 16.37
N GLY A 205 -9.89 17.11 16.33
CA GLY A 205 -9.34 17.60 15.06
C GLY A 205 -8.75 16.46 14.24
N LEU A 206 -8.23 15.42 14.92
CA LEU A 206 -7.52 14.31 14.30
C LEU A 206 -7.54 13.07 15.20
N ALA A 207 -7.66 11.89 14.62
CA ALA A 207 -7.52 10.60 15.29
C ALA A 207 -6.56 9.72 14.50
N VAL A 208 -5.78 8.92 15.22
CA VAL A 208 -4.78 8.01 14.65
C VAL A 208 -4.96 6.64 15.26
N THR A 209 -5.07 5.60 14.44
CA THR A 209 -4.75 4.24 14.91
C THR A 209 -3.33 3.89 14.52
N TYR A 210 -2.60 3.25 15.44
CA TYR A 210 -1.22 2.82 15.22
C TYR A 210 -0.97 1.49 15.92
N THR A 211 0.03 0.76 15.43
CA THR A 211 0.38 -0.57 15.92
C THR A 211 1.76 -0.53 16.55
N LEU A 212 1.88 -1.05 17.77
CA LEU A 212 3.18 -1.25 18.42
C LEU A 212 3.46 -2.75 18.52
N GLU A 213 4.65 -3.15 18.10
CA GLU A 213 5.10 -4.53 18.07
C GLU A 213 6.18 -4.80 19.11
N ARG A 214 6.08 -5.96 19.76
CA ARG A 214 7.09 -6.48 20.69
C ARG A 214 7.24 -7.98 20.46
N GLY A 215 8.28 -8.36 19.72
CA GLY A 215 8.48 -9.75 19.30
C GLY A 215 7.31 -10.22 18.45
N ASN A 216 6.61 -11.27 18.88
CA ASN A 216 5.46 -11.84 18.15
C ASN A 216 4.10 -11.21 18.54
N SER A 217 4.10 -10.22 19.44
CA SER A 217 2.89 -9.52 19.87
C SER A 217 2.75 -8.19 19.15
N SER A 218 1.53 -7.85 18.78
CA SER A 218 1.18 -6.55 18.19
C SER A 218 -0.04 -6.00 18.93
N ASP A 219 0.09 -4.79 19.46
CA ASP A 219 -0.97 -4.07 20.18
C ASP A 219 -1.45 -2.89 19.32
N PHE A 220 -2.77 -2.74 19.21
CA PHE A 220 -3.39 -1.66 18.45
C PHE A 220 -3.83 -0.55 19.39
N TYR A 221 -3.47 0.68 19.06
CA TYR A 221 -3.78 1.87 19.83
C TYR A 221 -4.58 2.85 19.01
N LEU A 222 -5.37 3.65 19.71
CA LEU A 222 -6.06 4.82 19.20
C LEU A 222 -5.55 6.04 19.98
N ALA A 223 -5.12 7.08 19.28
CA ALA A 223 -4.81 8.38 19.86
C ALA A 223 -5.65 9.46 19.18
N ALA A 224 -6.13 10.41 19.97
CA ALA A 224 -6.91 11.53 19.51
C ALA A 224 -6.19 12.84 19.81
N PHE A 225 -6.29 13.79 18.88
CA PHE A 225 -5.59 15.04 18.92
C PHE A 225 -6.52 16.20 18.57
N VAL A 226 -6.19 17.38 19.11
CA VAL A 226 -6.77 18.66 18.70
C VAL A 226 -5.69 19.52 18.09
N SER A 227 -6.04 20.31 17.08
CA SER A 227 -5.12 21.30 16.53
C SER A 227 -5.47 22.68 17.08
N ARG A 228 -4.58 23.26 17.90
CA ARG A 228 -4.74 24.58 18.50
C ARG A 228 -3.60 25.49 18.04
N LYS A 229 -3.95 26.60 17.38
CA LYS A 229 -2.96 27.58 16.88
C LYS A 229 -1.85 26.93 16.03
N GLY A 230 -2.21 25.96 15.19
CA GLY A 230 -1.26 25.23 14.34
C GLY A 230 -0.40 24.19 15.06
N LYS A 231 -0.64 23.92 16.35
CA LYS A 231 0.02 22.85 17.11
C LYS A 231 -0.93 21.70 17.36
N LEU A 232 -0.45 20.49 17.15
CA LEU A 232 -1.20 19.28 17.46
C LEU A 232 -0.98 18.90 18.93
N GLU A 233 -2.05 18.87 19.71
CA GLU A 233 -2.05 18.50 21.13
C GLU A 233 -2.77 17.18 21.33
N LEU A 234 -2.17 16.25 22.08
CA LEU A 234 -2.79 14.97 22.42
C LEU A 234 -3.95 15.23 23.39
N LEU A 235 -5.14 14.76 23.03
CA LEU A 235 -6.31 14.77 23.89
C LEU A 235 -6.38 13.51 24.75
N GLY A 236 -6.03 12.35 24.21
CA GLY A 236 -5.98 11.09 24.94
C GLY A 236 -5.70 9.91 24.02
N ASP A 237 -5.35 8.78 24.62
CA ASP A 237 -5.13 7.52 23.91
C ASP A 237 -5.74 6.33 24.65
N ALA A 238 -5.91 5.22 23.94
CA ALA A 238 -6.32 3.93 24.49
C ALA A 238 -5.74 2.79 23.67
N GLN A 239 -5.46 1.65 24.32
CA GLN A 239 -5.31 0.38 23.61
C GLN A 239 -6.70 -0.10 23.19
N VAL A 240 -6.85 -0.40 21.91
CA VAL A 240 -8.15 -0.72 21.28
C VAL A 240 -8.19 -2.14 20.71
N GLY A 241 -7.06 -2.85 20.72
CA GLY A 241 -6.99 -4.25 20.33
C GLY A 241 -5.58 -4.83 20.41
N ASN A 242 -5.46 -6.08 19.98
CA ASN A 242 -4.19 -6.77 19.77
C ASN A 242 -4.39 -7.94 18.77
N ARG A 243 -3.27 -8.52 18.31
CA ARG A 243 -3.20 -9.57 17.28
C ARG A 243 -4.18 -10.75 17.47
N CYS A 244 -4.46 -11.17 18.70
CA CYS A 244 -5.24 -12.38 18.99
C CYS A 244 -6.58 -12.09 19.69
N SER A 245 -6.96 -10.83 19.80
CA SER A 245 -8.20 -10.43 20.44
C SER A 245 -9.08 -9.65 19.48
N ARG A 246 -8.53 -8.60 18.86
CA ARG A 246 -9.34 -7.62 18.13
C ARG A 246 -8.48 -6.81 17.20
N PHE A 247 -8.82 -6.79 15.93
CA PHE A 247 -8.34 -5.84 14.93
C PHE A 247 -9.29 -4.66 14.85
N VAL A 248 -8.75 -3.47 14.55
CA VAL A 248 -9.54 -2.25 14.41
C VAL A 248 -9.17 -1.49 13.16
N THR A 249 -10.14 -0.78 12.59
CA THR A 249 -9.95 0.12 11.44
C THR A 249 -10.62 1.44 11.75
N LEU A 250 -9.86 2.54 11.73
CA LEU A 250 -10.39 3.87 11.96
C LEU A 250 -11.33 4.27 10.82
N ARG A 251 -12.53 4.74 11.15
CA ARG A 251 -13.55 5.10 10.15
C ARG A 251 -13.69 6.60 9.96
N LYS A 252 -14.15 7.27 11.03
CA LYS A 252 -14.53 8.68 10.96
C LYS A 252 -14.51 9.31 12.35
N ILE A 253 -14.48 10.63 12.36
CA ILE A 253 -14.74 11.47 13.53
C ILE A 253 -16.04 12.21 13.26
N GLU A 254 -16.99 12.13 14.19
CA GLU A 254 -18.24 12.89 14.17
C GLU A 254 -18.43 13.58 15.51
N GLY A 255 -18.26 14.91 15.53
CA GLY A 255 -18.25 15.71 16.75
C GLY A 255 -17.19 15.21 17.74
N SER A 256 -17.64 14.81 18.93
CA SER A 256 -16.81 14.27 20.01
C SER A 256 -16.68 12.73 20.00
N THR A 257 -17.05 12.07 18.90
CA THR A 257 -17.04 10.61 18.78
C THR A 257 -16.10 10.15 17.67
N ILE A 258 -15.23 9.20 17.98
CA ILE A 258 -14.40 8.47 17.02
C ILE A 258 -15.04 7.11 16.77
N SER A 259 -15.31 6.79 15.51
CA SER A 259 -15.83 5.48 15.11
C SER A 259 -14.73 4.60 14.52
N LEU A 260 -14.72 3.33 14.92
CA LEU A 260 -13.85 2.29 14.37
C LEU A 260 -14.70 1.09 13.95
N ASP A 261 -14.30 0.44 12.87
CA ASP A 261 -14.73 -0.93 12.60
C ASP A 261 -13.82 -1.89 13.37
N PHE A 262 -14.31 -3.07 13.73
CA PHE A 262 -13.50 -4.09 14.37
C PHE A 262 -13.80 -5.50 13.86
N GLU A 263 -12.79 -6.35 13.93
CA GLU A 263 -12.90 -7.80 13.80
C GLU A 263 -12.33 -8.43 15.07
N GLU A 264 -13.10 -9.25 15.76
CA GLU A 264 -12.80 -9.79 17.09
C GLU A 264 -12.91 -11.30 17.08
N HIS A 265 -12.03 -11.95 17.84
CA HIS A 265 -12.03 -13.39 18.00
C HIS A 265 -13.16 -13.84 18.92
N SER A 266 -13.90 -14.87 18.49
CA SER A 266 -14.72 -15.70 19.37
C SER A 266 -13.85 -16.61 20.24
N GLN A 267 -14.44 -17.29 21.21
CA GLN A 267 -13.70 -18.28 22.01
C GLN A 267 -13.20 -19.48 21.19
N GLN A 268 -13.80 -19.72 20.02
CA GLN A 268 -13.47 -20.84 19.13
C GLN A 268 -12.50 -20.43 18.01
N ASP A 269 -12.20 -19.14 17.87
CA ASP A 269 -11.39 -18.66 16.76
C ASP A 269 -9.90 -18.90 17.02
N ALA A 270 -9.20 -19.39 15.99
CA ALA A 270 -7.75 -19.29 15.95
C ALA A 270 -7.33 -17.82 15.77
N CYS A 271 -6.16 -17.43 16.29
CA CYS A 271 -5.66 -16.04 16.19
C CYS A 271 -5.61 -15.49 14.75
N CYS A 272 -5.48 -16.35 13.73
CA CYS A 272 -5.47 -15.93 12.32
C CYS A 272 -6.81 -15.41 11.81
N CYS A 273 -7.91 -15.76 12.49
CA CYS A 273 -9.19 -15.95 11.81
C CYS A 273 -10.35 -15.42 12.68
N PRO A 274 -10.43 -14.10 12.93
CA PRO A 274 -11.52 -13.52 13.70
C PRO A 274 -12.87 -13.68 12.96
N SER A 275 -13.91 -14.06 13.68
CA SER A 275 -15.24 -14.34 13.12
C SER A 275 -16.27 -13.25 13.43
N ARG A 276 -16.05 -12.42 14.46
CA ARG A 276 -17.02 -11.41 14.90
C ARG A 276 -16.67 -10.04 14.35
N LYS A 277 -17.58 -9.44 13.58
CA LYS A 277 -17.37 -8.10 13.01
C LYS A 277 -18.34 -7.10 13.60
N GLY A 278 -17.95 -5.83 13.65
CA GLY A 278 -18.81 -4.78 14.16
C GLY A 278 -18.21 -3.39 14.10
N THR A 279 -18.88 -2.45 14.74
CA THR A 279 -18.42 -1.08 14.94
C THR A 279 -18.32 -0.74 16.41
N THR A 280 -17.38 0.13 16.74
CA THR A 280 -17.23 0.69 18.07
C THR A 280 -17.08 2.20 18.02
N GLN A 281 -17.49 2.87 19.09
CA GLN A 281 -17.40 4.31 19.26
C GLN A 281 -16.63 4.65 20.53
N PHE A 282 -15.70 5.59 20.39
CA PHE A 282 -14.92 6.14 21.48
C PHE A 282 -15.23 7.62 21.66
N ILE A 283 -15.31 8.03 22.92
CA ILE A 283 -15.34 9.45 23.29
C ILE A 283 -14.17 9.75 24.22
N LEU A 284 -13.87 11.04 24.35
CA LEU A 284 -12.95 11.52 25.35
C LEU A 284 -13.66 11.58 26.70
N SER A 285 -13.13 10.89 27.70
CA SER A 285 -13.69 10.85 29.05
C SER A 285 -12.62 11.20 30.08
N GLY A 286 -13.00 11.95 31.11
CA GLY A 286 -12.12 12.40 32.18
C GLY A 286 -12.17 13.91 32.36
N ASN A 287 -11.80 14.37 33.57
CA ASN A 287 -11.77 15.79 33.92
C ASN A 287 -10.30 16.28 34.00
N GLY A 288 -10.05 17.51 33.54
CA GLY A 288 -8.73 18.13 33.61
C GLY A 288 -7.71 17.54 32.62
N GLU A 289 -6.46 17.37 33.08
CA GLU A 289 -5.30 16.95 32.27
C GLU A 289 -5.24 15.44 31.97
N LYS A 290 -6.05 14.62 32.65
CA LYS A 290 -6.07 13.16 32.48
C LYS A 290 -7.31 12.72 31.72
N LYS A 291 -7.32 12.99 30.42
CA LYS A 291 -8.36 12.51 29.52
C LYS A 291 -7.92 11.21 28.86
N ALA A 292 -8.82 10.24 28.80
CA ALA A 292 -8.61 8.96 28.15
C ALA A 292 -9.73 8.68 27.16
N LEU A 293 -9.41 7.96 26.09
CA LEU A 293 -10.43 7.48 25.17
C LEU A 293 -11.15 6.29 25.81
N ARG A 294 -12.49 6.33 25.83
CA ARG A 294 -13.31 5.25 26.37
C ARG A 294 -14.29 4.76 25.34
N GLU A 295 -14.37 3.45 25.19
CA GLU A 295 -15.39 2.79 24.39
C GLU A 295 -16.75 3.02 25.04
N VAL A 296 -17.70 3.58 24.29
CA VAL A 296 -19.06 3.89 24.77
C VAL A 296 -20.14 3.11 24.07
N ARG A 297 -19.85 2.56 22.89
CA ARG A 297 -20.80 1.75 22.13
C ARG A 297 -20.06 0.73 21.31
N LYS A 298 -20.54 -0.51 21.33
CA LYS A 298 -20.07 -1.60 20.47
C LYS A 298 -21.29 -2.29 19.86
N THR A 299 -21.28 -2.45 18.54
CA THR A 299 -22.39 -3.04 17.77
C THR A 299 -21.83 -4.11 16.86
N TYR A 300 -22.33 -5.35 16.95
CA TYR A 300 -21.94 -6.42 16.03
C TYR A 300 -22.80 -6.36 14.76
N PHE A 301 -22.19 -6.70 13.63
CA PHE A 301 -22.95 -6.96 12.41
C PHE A 301 -23.70 -8.29 12.56
N LYS A 302 -24.92 -8.34 12.03
CA LYS A 302 -25.73 -9.56 11.97
C LYS A 302 -25.29 -10.42 10.80
#